data_AF-A0A9W9KFT4-F1
#
_entry.id   AF-A0A9W9KFT4-F1
#
_cell.length_a   1.000
_cell.length_b   1.000
_cell.length_c   1.000
_cell.angle_alpha   90.00
_cell.angle_beta   90.00
_cell.angle_gamma   90.00
#
_symmetry.space_group_name_H-M   'P 1'
#
loop_
_entity.id
_entity.type
_entity.pdbx_description
1 polymer ?
#
loop_
_entity_poly.entity_id
_entity_poly.type
_entity_poly.pdbx_seq_one_letter_code
_entity_poly.pdbx_strand_id
1 'polypeptide(L)'
;MFFTNPVSGTAALHGYDYKLVHTDAPNDRNPRWTKVAKIRKNIEHYDFVVFMDADTVFKYPAVPLEFLFNRWGITPRTLVAAADDPDRAENDDKRGGINQNAGFFIAQRSPRTRQLLDAWFSCAWDHKQKGCSKYKYNFPHEQGAFSTYTRHLFNDTEDVKRLPCAEANGSPRTKAKYGCGGELVEHYWKAQDAVPAAFQSSIMQYVLLQMHQRFNDNREALVEDQRTPHSDDDDDDDDDEDDDNTSGKSGTSGKGKRDDGKDDLPEEDEEDDDLEESDDLEEGNMVPV
;
A
#
# COMPACT_ATOMS: atom_id res chain seq x y z
N MET A 1 -8.42 -11.31 20.50
CA MET A 1 -8.23 -11.76 19.10
C MET A 1 -6.90 -11.18 18.66
N PHE A 2 -5.87 -12.00 18.42
CA PHE A 2 -4.54 -11.52 18.07
C PHE A 2 -4.52 -11.14 16.58
N PHE A 3 -4.55 -9.85 16.27
CA PHE A 3 -4.23 -9.39 14.93
C PHE A 3 -2.72 -9.50 14.76
N THR A 4 -2.25 -10.53 14.06
CA THR A 4 -0.87 -10.60 13.58
C THR A 4 -0.62 -9.42 12.66
N ASN A 5 0.49 -8.71 12.83
CA ASN A 5 0.87 -7.59 11.97
C ASN A 5 0.91 -8.06 10.50
N PRO A 6 0.34 -7.30 9.53
CA PRO A 6 0.24 -7.68 8.14
C PRO A 6 1.54 -8.17 7.49
N VAL A 7 2.66 -7.61 7.92
CA VAL A 7 4.00 -7.90 7.42
C VAL A 7 4.51 -9.28 7.84
N SER A 8 4.08 -9.77 9.02
CA SER A 8 4.54 -11.05 9.56
C SER A 8 4.10 -12.24 8.69
N GLY A 9 2.92 -12.15 8.05
CA GLY A 9 2.41 -13.16 7.13
C GLY A 9 3.24 -13.25 5.85
N THR A 10 3.53 -12.12 5.21
CA THR A 10 4.41 -12.05 4.04
C THR A 10 5.79 -12.62 4.35
N ALA A 11 6.38 -12.21 5.48
CA ALA A 11 7.71 -12.69 5.88
C ALA A 11 7.74 -14.20 6.08
N ALA A 12 6.75 -14.77 6.79
CA ALA A 12 6.66 -16.21 7.00
C ALA A 12 6.50 -16.99 5.69
N LEU A 13 5.73 -16.46 4.73
CA LEU A 13 5.43 -17.13 3.47
C LEU A 13 6.64 -17.25 2.54
N HIS A 14 7.57 -16.29 2.61
CA HIS A 14 8.78 -16.24 1.78
C HIS A 14 10.07 -16.59 2.54
N GLY A 15 10.00 -16.88 3.84
CA GLY A 15 11.15 -17.22 4.66
C GLY A 15 12.03 -16.01 5.03
N TYR A 16 11.47 -14.80 5.05
CA TYR A 16 12.17 -13.61 5.52
C TYR A 16 12.14 -13.52 7.06
N ASP A 17 13.18 -12.96 7.64
CA ASP A 17 13.19 -12.59 9.05
C ASP A 17 12.22 -11.41 9.29
N TYR A 18 11.31 -11.57 10.25
CA TYR A 18 10.42 -10.51 10.72
C TYR A 18 10.81 -10.03 12.11
N LYS A 19 10.84 -8.71 12.30
CA LYS A 19 11.04 -8.09 13.62
C LYS A 19 10.01 -7.01 13.88
N LEU A 20 9.15 -7.23 14.87
CA LEU A 20 8.38 -6.17 15.50
C LEU A 20 9.26 -5.51 16.56
N VAL A 21 9.62 -4.25 16.35
CA VAL A 21 10.61 -3.56 17.17
C VAL A 21 9.92 -2.58 18.11
N HIS A 22 9.80 -2.96 19.38
CA HIS A 22 9.38 -2.06 20.46
C HIS A 22 10.59 -1.32 21.04
N THR A 23 10.45 -0.03 21.25
CA THR A 23 11.53 0.83 21.73
C THR A 23 10.99 1.95 22.58
N ASP A 24 11.76 2.38 23.57
CA ASP A 24 11.46 3.63 24.28
C ASP A 24 11.54 4.80 23.31
N ALA A 25 10.67 5.79 23.52
CA ALA A 25 10.74 7.04 22.79
C ALA A 25 12.07 7.76 23.12
N PRO A 26 12.80 8.26 22.11
CA PRO A 26 14.00 9.05 22.36
C PRO A 26 13.61 10.38 23.02
N ASN A 27 14.28 10.73 24.11
CA ASN A 27 14.04 12.01 24.81
C ASN A 27 14.56 13.22 24.04
N ASP A 28 15.39 12.99 23.01
CA ASP A 28 16.17 14.00 22.33
C ASP A 28 15.80 14.18 20.87
N ARG A 29 14.68 13.66 20.37
CA ARG A 29 14.13 13.90 19.01
C ARG A 29 12.72 13.32 18.90
N ASN A 30 12.01 13.62 17.82
CA ASN A 30 10.70 13.02 17.58
C ASN A 30 10.81 11.47 17.47
N PRO A 31 9.85 10.68 18.02
CA PRO A 31 9.89 9.22 18.00
C PRO A 31 10.04 8.59 16.61
N ARG A 32 9.56 9.25 15.55
CA ARG A 32 9.66 8.77 14.18
C ARG A 32 11.11 8.53 13.73
N TRP A 33 12.08 9.26 14.28
CA TRP A 33 13.51 9.03 14.06
C TRP A 33 14.04 7.67 14.51
N THR A 34 13.29 6.94 15.34
CA THR A 34 13.72 5.64 15.85
C THR A 34 13.86 4.61 14.73
N LYS A 35 13.04 4.72 13.66
CA LYS A 35 13.12 3.82 12.50
C LYS A 35 14.51 3.84 11.85
N VAL A 36 15.06 5.03 11.60
CA VAL A 36 16.39 5.22 11.01
C VAL A 36 17.47 4.61 11.91
N ALA A 37 17.38 4.83 13.22
CA ALA A 37 18.34 4.28 14.18
C ALA A 37 18.35 2.74 14.18
N LYS A 38 17.17 2.12 14.11
CA LYS A 38 17.03 0.66 14.14
C LYS A 38 17.47 0.02 12.85
N ILE A 39 17.17 0.61 11.70
CA ILE A 39 17.63 0.11 10.39
C ILE A 39 19.14 0.22 10.29
N ARG A 40 19.72 1.35 10.70
CA ARG A 40 21.17 1.55 10.76
C ARG A 40 21.89 0.47 11.58
N LYS A 41 21.29 0.02 12.69
CA LYS A 41 21.83 -1.08 13.49
C LYS A 41 21.66 -2.45 12.82
N ASN A 42 20.51 -2.70 12.18
CA ASN A 42 20.22 -4.03 11.62
C ASN A 42 20.87 -4.27 10.25
N ILE A 43 21.17 -3.22 9.48
CA ILE A 43 21.75 -3.35 8.12
C ILE A 43 23.11 -4.06 8.11
N GLU A 44 23.78 -4.22 9.26
CA GLU A 44 25.03 -4.98 9.37
C GLU A 44 24.81 -6.50 9.31
N HIS A 45 23.60 -6.97 9.59
CA HIS A 45 23.25 -8.38 9.73
C HIS A 45 22.40 -8.93 8.58
N TYR A 46 21.92 -8.07 7.69
CA TYR A 46 20.99 -8.44 6.60
C TYR A 46 21.47 -7.86 5.28
N ASP A 47 21.24 -8.55 4.16
CA ASP A 47 21.54 -8.00 2.83
C ASP A 47 20.57 -6.88 2.44
N PHE A 48 19.31 -7.00 2.87
CA PHE A 48 18.29 -5.98 2.73
C PHE A 48 17.55 -5.82 4.06
N VAL A 49 17.21 -4.58 4.39
CA VAL A 49 16.27 -4.26 5.48
C VAL A 49 15.11 -3.49 4.84
N VAL A 50 13.92 -4.08 4.89
CA VAL A 50 12.68 -3.41 4.48
C VAL A 50 11.97 -2.90 5.71
N PHE A 51 11.74 -1.59 5.75
CA PHE A 51 11.00 -0.93 6.82
C PHE A 51 9.58 -0.60 6.37
N MET A 52 8.66 -0.74 7.30
CA MET A 52 7.22 -0.59 7.14
C MET A 52 6.65 0.05 8.39
N ASP A 53 5.97 1.19 8.25
CA ASP A 53 5.15 1.76 9.31
C ASP A 53 3.96 0.82 9.61
N ALA A 54 3.38 0.93 10.80
CA ALA A 54 2.33 0.02 11.28
C ALA A 54 1.04 0.07 10.45
N ASP A 55 0.85 1.15 9.70
CA ASP A 55 -0.26 1.43 8.80
C ASP A 55 0.09 1.19 7.32
N THR A 56 1.10 0.36 7.07
CA THR A 56 1.47 -0.13 5.73
C THR A 56 1.15 -1.62 5.56
N VAL A 57 0.71 -2.00 4.36
CA VAL A 57 0.26 -3.36 4.03
C VAL A 57 0.82 -3.77 2.68
N PHE A 58 1.39 -4.98 2.59
CA PHE A 58 1.60 -5.62 1.30
C PHE A 58 0.26 -6.08 0.74
N LYS A 59 -0.15 -5.52 -0.39
CA LYS A 59 -1.44 -5.84 -1.01
C LYS A 59 -1.51 -7.29 -1.50
N TYR A 60 -0.38 -7.83 -1.93
CA TYR A 60 -0.26 -9.21 -2.39
C TYR A 60 0.84 -9.94 -1.61
N PRO A 61 0.54 -10.46 -0.39
CA PRO A 61 1.52 -11.15 0.45
C PRO A 61 2.25 -12.32 -0.23
N ALA A 62 1.65 -12.95 -1.24
CA ALA A 62 2.29 -14.03 -1.99
C ALA A 62 3.30 -13.56 -3.05
N VAL A 63 3.39 -12.25 -3.31
CA VAL A 63 4.43 -11.69 -4.21
C VAL A 63 5.73 -11.53 -3.41
N PRO A 64 6.84 -12.16 -3.83
CA PRO A 64 8.11 -12.06 -3.13
C PRO A 64 8.74 -10.66 -3.29
N LEU A 65 9.51 -10.23 -2.30
CA LEU A 65 10.22 -8.95 -2.33
C LEU A 65 11.18 -8.85 -3.52
N GLU A 66 11.81 -9.95 -3.93
CA GLU A 66 12.71 -10.00 -5.08
C GLU A 66 12.01 -9.60 -6.38
N PHE A 67 10.73 -9.95 -6.54
CA PHE A 67 9.92 -9.51 -7.67
C PHE A 67 9.72 -7.99 -7.63
N LEU A 68 9.40 -7.44 -6.46
CA LEU A 68 9.22 -6.00 -6.26
C LEU A 68 10.53 -5.24 -6.51
N PHE A 69 11.66 -5.77 -6.03
CA PHE A 69 12.98 -5.17 -6.25
C PHE A 69 13.31 -5.10 -7.74
N ASN A 70 13.04 -6.17 -8.49
CA ASN A 70 13.19 -6.19 -9.93
C ASN A 70 12.22 -5.22 -10.64
N ARG A 71 10.93 -5.22 -10.26
CA ARG A 71 9.89 -4.32 -10.79
C ARG A 71 10.26 -2.85 -10.67
N TRP A 72 10.88 -2.49 -9.54
CA TRP A 72 11.32 -1.13 -9.26
C TRP A 72 12.73 -0.83 -9.75
N GLY A 73 13.46 -1.81 -10.28
CA GLY A 73 14.84 -1.63 -10.73
C GLY A 73 15.79 -1.27 -9.59
N ILE A 74 15.65 -1.93 -8.45
CA ILE A 74 16.63 -1.93 -7.36
C ILE A 74 17.80 -2.81 -7.80
N THR A 75 18.99 -2.23 -7.89
CA THR A 75 20.21 -2.92 -8.33
C THR A 75 21.16 -3.11 -7.16
N PRO A 76 22.23 -3.93 -7.28
CA PRO A 76 23.25 -4.02 -6.23
C PRO A 76 23.97 -2.70 -5.88
N ARG A 77 23.77 -1.64 -6.68
CA ARG A 77 24.29 -0.29 -6.41
C ARG A 77 23.29 0.60 -5.68
N THR A 78 22.03 0.19 -5.57
CA THR A 78 21.01 0.93 -4.83
C THR A 78 21.29 0.89 -3.34
N LEU A 79 21.36 2.06 -2.70
CA LEU A 79 21.57 2.15 -1.27
C LEU A 79 20.24 2.11 -0.53
N VAL A 80 19.32 2.98 -0.96
CA VAL A 80 17.98 3.11 -0.40
C VAL A 80 16.97 3.27 -1.53
N ALA A 81 15.83 2.60 -1.39
CA ALA A 81 14.67 2.82 -2.23
C ALA A 81 13.47 3.22 -1.37
N ALA A 82 12.80 4.32 -1.71
CA ALA A 82 11.65 4.84 -0.97
C ALA A 82 10.64 5.43 -1.95
N ALA A 83 9.35 5.27 -1.64
CA ALA A 83 8.28 5.78 -2.47
C ALA A 83 8.19 7.29 -2.39
N ASP A 84 7.85 7.94 -3.49
CA ASP A 84 7.51 9.36 -3.45
C ASP A 84 6.18 9.55 -2.71
N ASP A 85 6.05 10.70 -2.05
CA ASP A 85 4.75 11.24 -1.64
C ASP A 85 3.91 11.63 -2.87
N PRO A 86 2.60 11.89 -2.72
CA PRO A 86 1.79 12.46 -3.80
C PRO A 86 2.43 13.72 -4.40
N ASP A 87 2.38 13.84 -5.72
CA ASP A 87 2.90 15.00 -6.45
C ASP A 87 2.00 16.22 -6.21
N ARG A 88 2.29 16.93 -5.12
CA ARG A 88 1.59 18.15 -4.69
C ARG A 88 2.58 19.08 -4.00
N ALA A 89 2.33 20.39 -4.09
CA ALA A 89 3.23 21.42 -3.59
C ALA A 89 3.51 21.29 -2.08
N GLU A 90 2.53 20.84 -1.28
CA GLU A 90 2.71 20.57 0.15
C GLU A 90 3.69 19.43 0.45
N ASN A 91 3.93 18.54 -0.51
CA ASN A 91 4.85 17.40 -0.39
C ASN A 91 6.23 17.69 -1.00
N ASP A 92 6.49 18.90 -1.47
CA ASP A 92 7.82 19.28 -1.93
C ASP A 92 8.78 19.50 -0.76
N ASP A 93 10.01 19.05 -0.95
CA ASP A 93 11.11 19.36 -0.06
C ASP A 93 11.58 20.82 -0.24
N LYS A 94 12.47 21.30 0.62
CA LYS A 94 12.96 22.70 0.53
C LYS A 94 13.85 22.97 -0.70
N ARG A 95 14.10 21.97 -1.54
CA ARG A 95 14.84 22.07 -2.80
C ARG A 95 13.90 21.96 -4.02
N GLY A 96 12.59 21.89 -3.81
CA GLY A 96 11.58 21.84 -4.87
C GLY A 96 11.44 20.46 -5.52
N GLY A 97 11.85 19.39 -4.83
CA GLY A 97 11.59 18.01 -5.28
C GLY A 97 10.66 17.30 -4.31
N ILE A 98 9.77 16.47 -4.83
CA ILE A 98 8.84 15.66 -4.02
C ILE A 98 9.60 14.89 -2.92
N ASN A 99 9.04 14.90 -1.72
CA ASN A 99 9.53 14.11 -0.59
C ASN A 99 9.41 12.61 -0.89
N GLN A 100 10.41 11.85 -0.45
CA GLN A 100 10.32 10.39 -0.42
C GLN A 100 9.80 9.96 0.95
N ASN A 101 8.64 9.31 0.94
CA ASN A 101 7.95 8.81 2.11
C ASN A 101 8.82 7.85 2.93
N ALA A 102 8.89 8.07 4.25
CA ALA A 102 9.70 7.25 5.16
C ALA A 102 8.88 6.17 5.90
N GLY A 103 7.63 5.94 5.48
CA GLY A 103 6.78 4.86 6.01
C GLY A 103 6.98 3.53 5.31
N PHE A 104 7.49 3.52 4.08
CA PHE A 104 7.98 2.32 3.40
C PHE A 104 9.31 2.61 2.70
N PHE A 105 10.37 1.92 3.11
CA PHE A 105 11.64 2.01 2.38
C PHE A 105 12.50 0.76 2.55
N ILE A 106 13.39 0.56 1.58
CA ILE A 106 14.29 -0.57 1.47
C ILE A 106 15.70 -0.04 1.58
N ALA A 107 16.52 -0.60 2.46
CA ALA A 107 17.94 -0.31 2.54
C ALA A 107 18.75 -1.57 2.20
N GLN A 108 19.74 -1.45 1.32
CA GLN A 108 20.62 -2.56 0.94
C GLN A 108 21.97 -2.45 1.64
N ARG A 109 22.51 -3.55 2.14
CA ARG A 109 23.78 -3.54 2.87
C ARG A 109 24.96 -3.26 1.96
N SER A 110 25.57 -2.10 2.18
CA SER A 110 26.87 -1.76 1.62
C SER A 110 27.60 -0.78 2.57
N PRO A 111 28.93 -0.63 2.47
CA PRO A 111 29.63 0.42 3.19
C PRO A 111 29.07 1.83 2.91
N ARG A 112 28.61 2.08 1.69
CA ARG A 112 28.03 3.36 1.28
C ARG A 112 26.63 3.58 1.86
N THR A 113 25.81 2.53 1.95
CA THR A 113 24.49 2.61 2.61
C THR A 113 24.63 2.92 4.09
N ARG A 114 25.65 2.39 4.76
CA ARG A 114 25.94 2.74 6.17
C ARG A 114 26.26 4.23 6.30
N GLN A 115 27.09 4.78 5.41
CA GLN A 115 27.37 6.22 5.39
C GLN A 115 26.10 7.05 5.17
N LEU A 116 25.18 6.58 4.31
CA LEU A 116 23.89 7.21 4.09
C LEU A 116 23.03 7.18 5.36
N LEU A 117 22.89 6.03 6.00
CA LEU A 117 22.10 5.89 7.23
C LEU A 117 22.72 6.66 8.41
N ASP A 118 24.05 6.77 8.48
CA ASP A 118 24.77 7.60 9.45
C ASP A 118 24.52 9.09 9.19
N ALA A 119 24.58 9.53 7.93
CA ALA A 119 24.28 10.91 7.54
C ALA A 119 22.81 11.25 7.82
N TRP A 120 21.88 10.33 7.52
CA TRP A 120 20.47 10.48 7.81
C TRP A 120 20.25 10.62 9.31
N PHE A 121 20.71 9.66 10.10
CA PHE A 121 20.52 9.69 11.55
C PHE A 121 21.15 10.94 12.19
N SER A 122 22.37 11.29 11.78
CA SER A 122 23.10 12.43 12.37
C SER A 122 22.58 13.80 11.94
N CYS A 123 21.68 13.88 10.95
CA CYS A 123 20.99 15.10 10.54
C CYS A 123 20.31 15.81 11.72
N ALA A 124 19.75 15.05 12.68
CA ALA A 124 19.09 15.59 13.85
C ALA A 124 19.99 16.51 14.72
N TRP A 125 21.32 16.48 14.51
CA TRP A 125 22.30 17.30 15.24
C TRP A 125 23.23 18.12 14.32
N ASP A 126 22.87 18.32 13.05
CA ASP A 126 23.67 19.10 12.09
C ASP A 126 25.12 18.63 11.88
N HIS A 127 25.45 17.37 12.20
CA HIS A 127 26.84 16.90 12.13
C HIS A 127 27.42 16.90 10.71
N LYS A 128 26.60 16.62 9.70
CA LYS A 128 27.01 16.51 8.29
C LYS A 128 26.46 17.63 7.41
N GLN A 129 25.25 18.12 7.70
CA GLN A 129 24.63 19.22 6.96
C GLN A 129 24.04 20.24 7.94
N LYS A 130 24.42 21.51 7.81
CA LYS A 130 23.93 22.60 8.66
C LYS A 130 22.45 22.89 8.37
N GLY A 131 21.64 23.03 9.43
CA GLY A 131 20.21 23.33 9.35
C GLY A 131 19.32 22.11 9.12
N CYS A 132 19.89 20.91 9.08
CA CYS A 132 19.17 19.64 9.00
C CYS A 132 18.41 19.34 10.31
N SER A 133 18.97 19.78 11.44
CA SER A 133 18.43 19.60 12.79
C SER A 133 17.05 20.24 13.00
N LYS A 134 16.59 21.13 12.11
CA LYS A 134 15.20 21.63 12.14
C LYS A 134 14.17 20.50 12.09
N TYR A 135 14.49 19.39 11.41
CA TYR A 135 13.62 18.22 11.31
C TYR A 135 13.72 17.28 12.52
N LYS A 136 14.53 17.62 13.53
CA LYS A 136 14.65 16.85 14.76
C LYS A 136 13.30 16.70 15.48
N TYR A 137 12.52 17.79 15.51
CA TYR A 137 11.20 17.84 16.13
C TYR A 137 10.09 18.27 15.17
N ASN A 138 10.41 18.99 14.08
CA ASN A 138 9.39 19.51 13.18
C ASN A 138 9.06 18.53 12.05
N PHE A 139 7.79 18.49 11.65
CA PHE A 139 7.31 17.73 10.50
C PHE A 139 8.04 18.15 9.19
N PRO A 140 8.29 17.23 8.23
CA PRO A 140 8.02 15.79 8.26
C PRO A 140 9.13 14.95 8.92
N HIS A 141 9.86 15.52 9.88
CA HIS A 141 10.86 14.82 10.67
C HIS A 141 11.95 14.13 9.81
N GLU A 142 12.27 12.87 10.10
CA GLU A 142 13.27 12.09 9.37
C GLU A 142 13.00 12.01 7.87
N GLN A 143 11.73 12.02 7.43
CA GLN A 143 11.36 12.05 6.01
C GLN A 143 11.81 13.35 5.33
N GLY A 144 11.55 14.49 5.97
CA GLY A 144 11.97 15.80 5.49
C GLY A 144 13.49 15.96 5.49
N ALA A 145 14.14 15.43 6.54
CA ALA A 145 15.60 15.36 6.64
C ALA A 145 16.23 14.53 5.52
N PHE A 146 15.62 13.39 5.18
CA PHE A 146 16.10 12.54 4.09
C PHE A 146 16.02 13.27 2.76
N SER A 147 14.83 13.75 2.44
CA SER A 147 14.52 14.36 1.15
C SER A 147 15.27 15.67 0.95
N THR A 148 15.27 16.55 1.95
CA THR A 148 15.89 17.88 1.79
C THR A 148 17.41 17.86 1.89
N TYR A 149 18.01 16.94 2.65
CA TYR A 149 19.46 16.99 2.94
C TYR A 149 20.17 15.70 2.59
N THR A 150 19.74 14.57 3.16
CA THR A 150 20.52 13.33 3.13
C THR A 150 20.69 12.79 1.72
N ARG A 151 19.60 12.66 0.94
CA ARG A 151 19.66 12.07 -0.42
C ARG A 151 20.62 12.83 -1.34
N HIS A 152 20.78 14.14 -1.13
CA HIS A 152 21.64 14.98 -1.95
C HIS A 152 23.14 14.81 -1.66
N LEU A 153 23.51 14.13 -0.57
CA LEU A 153 24.90 13.72 -0.35
C LEU A 153 25.29 12.45 -1.13
N PHE A 154 24.31 11.71 -1.64
CA PHE A 154 24.46 10.43 -2.33
C PHE A 154 23.83 10.57 -3.72
N ASN A 155 24.54 11.26 -4.60
CA ASN A 155 24.03 11.76 -5.87
C ASN A 155 24.41 10.89 -7.08
N ASP A 156 24.96 9.69 -6.86
CA ASP A 156 25.10 8.74 -7.96
C ASP A 156 23.71 8.30 -8.42
N THR A 157 23.55 8.08 -9.73
CA THR A 157 22.22 7.88 -10.37
C THR A 157 21.43 6.70 -9.83
N GLU A 158 22.08 5.79 -9.12
CA GLU A 158 21.47 4.60 -8.52
C GLU A 158 21.46 4.62 -7.00
N ASP A 159 22.08 5.60 -6.33
CA ASP A 159 22.22 5.62 -4.87
C ASP A 159 20.87 5.60 -4.16
N VAL A 160 19.99 6.52 -4.57
CA VAL A 160 18.63 6.67 -4.01
C VAL A 160 17.61 6.42 -5.10
N LYS A 161 16.86 5.33 -4.95
CA LYS A 161 15.80 4.96 -5.89
C LYS A 161 14.46 5.53 -5.43
N ARG A 162 13.81 6.27 -6.32
CA ARG A 162 12.43 6.76 -6.14
C ARG A 162 11.46 5.69 -6.62
N LEU A 163 10.59 5.22 -5.73
CA LEU A 163 9.52 4.28 -6.08
C LEU A 163 8.26 5.06 -6.47
N PRO A 164 7.51 4.64 -7.51
CA PRO A 164 6.27 5.32 -7.89
C PRO A 164 5.28 5.33 -6.72
N CYS A 165 4.74 6.50 -6.37
CA CYS A 165 3.76 6.58 -5.28
C CYS A 165 2.54 5.68 -5.55
N ALA A 166 2.08 5.59 -6.80
CA ALA A 166 0.95 4.76 -7.19
C ALA A 166 1.12 3.28 -6.82
N GLU A 167 2.36 2.79 -6.78
CA GLU A 167 2.66 1.39 -6.47
C GLU A 167 3.02 1.17 -5.00
N ALA A 168 3.78 2.09 -4.41
CA ALA A 168 4.46 1.86 -3.14
C ALA A 168 4.07 2.86 -2.02
N ASN A 169 3.02 3.66 -2.22
CA ASN A 169 2.49 4.60 -1.23
C ASN A 169 0.99 4.87 -1.46
N GLY A 170 0.33 5.45 -0.46
CA GLY A 170 -1.11 5.68 -0.48
C GLY A 170 -1.91 4.37 -0.47
N SER A 171 -3.21 4.49 -0.67
CA SER A 171 -4.18 3.40 -0.55
C SER A 171 -5.33 3.59 -1.54
N PRO A 172 -6.24 2.62 -1.69
CA PRO A 172 -7.45 2.81 -2.48
C PRO A 172 -8.26 4.06 -2.10
N ARG A 173 -8.23 4.47 -0.83
CA ARG A 173 -8.91 5.69 -0.34
C ARG A 173 -8.27 6.98 -0.85
N THR A 174 -6.97 6.98 -1.08
CA THR A 174 -6.22 8.17 -1.50
C THR A 174 -6.06 8.27 -3.00
N LYS A 175 -6.33 7.18 -3.75
CA LYS A 175 -6.11 7.12 -5.21
C LYS A 175 -6.82 8.24 -5.98
N ALA A 176 -8.10 8.46 -5.71
CA ALA A 176 -8.89 9.46 -6.45
C ALA A 176 -8.40 10.89 -6.19
N LYS A 177 -8.05 11.22 -4.94
CA LYS A 177 -7.62 12.56 -4.54
C LYS A 177 -6.14 12.83 -4.87
N TYR A 178 -5.27 11.84 -4.66
CA TYR A 178 -3.82 12.04 -4.63
C TYR A 178 -3.06 11.26 -5.71
N GLY A 179 -3.72 10.42 -6.50
CA GLY A 179 -3.07 9.58 -7.52
C GLY A 179 -2.26 8.40 -6.96
N CYS A 180 -1.99 8.36 -5.66
CA CYS A 180 -1.29 7.26 -4.99
C CYS A 180 -2.29 6.24 -4.45
N GLY A 181 -2.30 5.04 -5.05
CA GLY A 181 -3.29 4.00 -4.77
C GLY A 181 -2.75 2.77 -4.02
N GLY A 182 -1.44 2.69 -3.78
CA GLY A 182 -0.82 1.54 -3.13
C GLY A 182 -1.00 0.22 -3.90
N GLU A 183 -0.69 0.18 -5.19
CA GLU A 183 -0.97 -1.00 -6.02
C GLU A 183 -0.19 -2.26 -5.60
N LEU A 184 0.94 -2.12 -4.90
CA LEU A 184 1.76 -3.21 -4.38
C LEU A 184 1.96 -3.09 -2.87
N VAL A 185 2.22 -1.87 -2.39
CA VAL A 185 2.32 -1.53 -0.96
C VAL A 185 1.34 -0.40 -0.67
N GLU A 186 0.38 -0.68 0.19
CA GLU A 186 -0.60 0.29 0.66
C GLU A 186 -0.06 0.98 1.92
N HIS A 187 -0.26 2.29 2.03
CA HIS A 187 0.10 3.12 3.17
C HIS A 187 -1.09 4.03 3.50
N TYR A 188 -1.64 3.86 4.69
CA TYR A 188 -2.94 4.42 5.06
C TYR A 188 -2.85 5.81 5.71
N TRP A 189 -1.66 6.25 6.14
CA TRP A 189 -1.40 7.57 6.73
C TRP A 189 -2.31 7.84 7.94
N LYS A 190 -3.35 8.67 7.75
CA LYS A 190 -4.35 9.01 8.77
C LYS A 190 -5.50 7.99 8.85
N ALA A 191 -5.70 7.16 7.82
CA ALA A 191 -6.78 6.17 7.72
C ALA A 191 -6.40 4.80 8.33
N GLN A 192 -5.79 4.82 9.51
CA GLN A 192 -5.26 3.60 10.17
C GLN A 192 -6.36 2.59 10.53
N ASP A 193 -7.60 3.05 10.67
CA ASP A 193 -8.80 2.23 10.87
C ASP A 193 -9.02 1.21 9.75
N ALA A 194 -8.54 1.50 8.54
CA ALA A 194 -8.73 0.65 7.36
C ALA A 194 -7.72 -0.50 7.26
N VAL A 195 -6.60 -0.43 8.00
CA VAL A 195 -5.48 -1.38 7.91
C VAL A 195 -5.92 -2.83 8.22
N PRO A 196 -6.73 -3.11 9.26
CA PRO A 196 -7.21 -4.46 9.51
C PRO A 196 -8.04 -5.02 8.36
N ALA A 197 -8.93 -4.21 7.77
CA ALA A 197 -9.77 -4.62 6.65
C ALA A 197 -8.93 -4.87 5.39
N ALA A 198 -7.97 -3.99 5.11
CA ALA A 198 -7.03 -4.13 4.00
C ALA A 198 -6.23 -5.44 4.07
N PHE A 199 -5.70 -5.75 5.26
CA PHE A 199 -4.99 -6.99 5.50
C PHE A 199 -5.89 -8.23 5.37
N GLN A 200 -7.11 -8.18 5.89
CA GLN A 200 -8.07 -9.26 5.69
C GLN A 200 -8.34 -9.50 4.21
N SER A 201 -8.56 -8.43 3.43
CA SER A 201 -8.78 -8.51 1.99
C SER A 201 -7.56 -9.07 1.24
N SER A 202 -6.33 -8.73 1.66
CA SER A 202 -5.11 -9.23 1.00
C SER A 202 -4.90 -10.73 1.22
N ILE A 203 -5.28 -11.28 2.37
CA ILE A 203 -5.19 -12.72 2.65
C ILE A 203 -6.38 -13.49 2.08
N MET A 204 -7.60 -12.93 2.13
CA MET A 204 -8.82 -13.64 1.79
C MET A 204 -8.79 -14.19 0.36
N GLN A 205 -8.14 -13.48 -0.57
CA GLN A 205 -7.98 -13.94 -1.96
C GLN A 205 -7.27 -15.31 -2.04
N TYR A 206 -6.31 -15.59 -1.16
CA TYR A 206 -5.58 -16.86 -1.14
C TYR A 206 -6.33 -17.94 -0.38
N VAL A 207 -7.00 -17.58 0.71
CA VAL A 207 -7.81 -18.51 1.51
C VAL A 207 -8.99 -19.03 0.69
N LEU A 208 -9.66 -18.16 -0.06
CA LEU A 208 -10.80 -18.52 -0.90
C LEU A 208 -10.42 -19.55 -1.98
N LEU A 209 -9.25 -19.40 -2.60
CA LEU A 209 -8.75 -20.38 -3.58
C LEU A 209 -8.54 -21.76 -2.96
N GLN A 210 -7.97 -21.82 -1.76
CA GLN A 210 -7.78 -23.07 -1.02
C GLN A 210 -9.11 -23.70 -0.59
N MET A 211 -10.07 -22.89 -0.14
CA MET A 211 -11.40 -23.35 0.20
C MET A 211 -12.14 -23.90 -1.02
N HIS A 212 -12.05 -23.22 -2.17
CA HIS A 212 -12.66 -23.66 -3.41
C HIS A 212 -12.05 -24.98 -3.91
N GLN A 213 -10.71 -25.10 -3.87
CA GLN A 213 -10.02 -26.36 -4.20
C GLN A 213 -10.51 -27.50 -3.30
N ARG A 214 -10.53 -27.29 -1.98
CA ARG A 214 -11.04 -28.30 -1.03
C ARG A 214 -12.51 -28.64 -1.25
N PHE A 215 -13.35 -27.67 -1.59
CA PHE A 215 -14.74 -27.93 -1.90
C PHE A 215 -14.86 -28.83 -3.14
N ASN A 216 -14.12 -28.54 -4.20
CA ASN A 216 -14.14 -29.33 -5.43
C ASN A 216 -13.60 -30.75 -5.20
N ASP A 217 -12.49 -30.89 -4.46
CA ASP A 217 -11.89 -32.19 -4.13
C ASP A 217 -12.83 -33.08 -3.31
N ASN A 218 -13.70 -32.48 -2.51
CA ASN A 218 -14.66 -33.18 -1.66
C ASN A 218 -16.11 -33.07 -2.18
N ARG A 219 -16.30 -32.63 -3.42
CA ARG A 219 -17.62 -32.26 -3.95
C ARG A 219 -18.65 -33.38 -3.84
N GLU A 220 -18.26 -34.61 -4.15
CA GLU A 220 -19.15 -35.79 -4.10
C GLU A 220 -19.67 -36.08 -2.69
N ALA A 221 -18.90 -35.75 -1.64
CA ALA A 221 -19.31 -35.94 -0.26
C ALA A 221 -20.09 -34.73 0.31
N LEU A 222 -19.99 -33.56 -0.34
CA LEU A 222 -20.54 -32.30 0.16
C LEU A 222 -21.81 -31.85 -0.58
N VAL A 223 -22.06 -32.35 -1.79
CA VAL A 223 -23.21 -31.97 -2.62
C VAL A 223 -24.25 -33.07 -2.57
N GLU A 224 -25.42 -32.78 -2.01
CA GLU A 224 -26.61 -33.62 -2.10
C GLU A 224 -27.44 -33.19 -3.32
N ASP A 225 -27.64 -34.09 -4.28
CA ASP A 225 -28.48 -33.84 -5.45
C ASP A 225 -29.92 -34.26 -5.14
N GLN A 226 -30.80 -33.27 -4.92
CA GLN A 226 -32.23 -33.49 -4.71
C GLN A 226 -33.06 -33.31 -5.98
N ARG A 227 -32.45 -33.32 -7.16
CA ARG A 227 -33.22 -33.33 -8.41
C ARG A 227 -33.99 -34.64 -8.49
N THR A 228 -35.32 -34.55 -8.44
CA THR A 228 -36.21 -35.65 -8.79
C THR A 228 -35.92 -36.07 -10.23
N PRO A 229 -35.76 -37.38 -10.53
CA PRO A 229 -35.72 -37.85 -11.90
C PRO A 229 -36.98 -37.34 -12.61
N HIS A 230 -36.81 -36.58 -13.69
CA HIS A 230 -37.91 -36.36 -14.60
C HIS A 230 -38.17 -37.72 -15.24
N SER A 231 -39.36 -38.27 -15.01
CA SER A 231 -39.84 -39.42 -15.78
C SER A 231 -40.01 -38.93 -17.22
N ASP A 232 -39.13 -39.40 -18.12
CA ASP A 232 -39.32 -39.30 -19.57
C ASP A 232 -40.41 -40.31 -20.00
N ASP A 233 -41.60 -40.21 -19.41
CA ASP A 233 -42.78 -40.99 -19.79
C ASP A 233 -43.97 -40.00 -19.89
N ASP A 234 -44.60 -39.99 -21.06
CA ASP A 234 -45.78 -39.23 -21.51
C ASP A 234 -45.43 -37.79 -22.00
N ASP A 235 -45.43 -37.46 -23.30
CA ASP A 235 -46.47 -37.70 -24.31
C ASP A 235 -45.88 -37.96 -25.72
N ASP A 236 -46.10 -39.18 -26.23
CA ASP A 236 -46.41 -39.39 -27.64
C ASP A 236 -47.88 -38.98 -27.81
N ASP A 237 -48.17 -37.91 -28.54
CA ASP A 237 -49.37 -37.83 -29.37
C ASP A 237 -49.11 -36.89 -30.54
N ASP A 238 -49.28 -37.48 -31.71
CA ASP A 238 -49.18 -36.92 -33.05
C ASP A 238 -50.13 -35.72 -33.24
N ASP A 239 -49.66 -34.69 -33.94
CA ASP A 239 -50.48 -33.96 -34.91
C ASP A 239 -49.59 -33.56 -36.08
N ASP A 240 -49.67 -34.41 -37.10
CA ASP A 240 -49.09 -34.30 -38.44
C ASP A 240 -49.86 -33.27 -39.31
N GLU A 241 -49.13 -32.71 -40.28
CA GLU A 241 -49.58 -32.06 -41.53
C GLU A 241 -50.21 -30.64 -41.44
N ASP A 242 -49.90 -29.66 -42.29
CA ASP A 242 -48.96 -29.56 -43.40
C ASP A 242 -48.89 -28.08 -43.86
N ASP A 243 -47.84 -27.79 -44.62
CA ASP A 243 -47.80 -26.90 -45.79
C ASP A 243 -47.38 -25.41 -45.73
N ASP A 244 -46.26 -25.22 -46.46
CA ASP A 244 -45.97 -24.20 -47.47
C ASP A 244 -45.28 -22.87 -47.08
N ASN A 245 -43.95 -22.91 -47.20
CA ASN A 245 -43.15 -22.12 -48.16
C ASN A 245 -43.50 -20.63 -48.34
N THR A 246 -42.56 -19.74 -48.00
CA THR A 246 -41.95 -18.84 -49.01
C THR A 246 -40.81 -17.99 -48.45
N SER A 247 -39.72 -17.96 -49.22
CA SER A 247 -38.65 -16.98 -49.19
C SER A 247 -39.17 -15.52 -49.35
N GLY A 248 -38.64 -14.58 -48.57
CA GLY A 248 -38.91 -13.15 -48.77
C GLY A 248 -37.91 -12.22 -48.08
N LYS A 249 -36.93 -11.72 -48.85
CA LYS A 249 -36.09 -10.54 -48.53
C LYS A 249 -36.95 -9.28 -48.31
N SER A 250 -36.60 -8.46 -47.31
CA SER A 250 -36.65 -6.97 -47.26
C SER A 250 -36.50 -6.55 -45.78
N GLY A 251 -35.62 -5.66 -45.32
CA GLY A 251 -35.10 -4.44 -45.90
C GLY A 251 -35.92 -3.23 -45.44
N THR A 252 -35.58 -2.61 -44.29
CA THR A 252 -35.65 -1.16 -43.92
C THR A 252 -35.56 -1.05 -42.39
N SER A 253 -34.55 -0.40 -41.80
CA SER A 253 -34.30 1.05 -41.69
C SER A 253 -35.45 1.81 -41.02
N GLY A 254 -35.27 2.14 -39.74
CA GLY A 254 -36.13 3.05 -38.97
C GLY A 254 -35.34 3.73 -37.85
N LYS A 255 -34.78 4.90 -38.17
CA LYS A 255 -34.26 5.90 -37.22
C LYS A 255 -35.38 6.41 -36.31
N GLY A 256 -35.07 6.74 -35.06
CA GLY A 256 -35.78 7.81 -34.35
C GLY A 256 -35.48 7.94 -32.85
N LYS A 257 -34.71 8.98 -32.51
CA LYS A 257 -34.74 9.86 -31.30
C LYS A 257 -34.56 9.19 -29.91
N ARG A 258 -33.50 9.50 -29.16
CA ARG A 258 -33.22 10.72 -28.38
C ARG A 258 -34.42 11.15 -27.52
N ASP A 259 -34.32 10.84 -26.23
CA ASP A 259 -34.85 11.70 -25.17
C ASP A 259 -33.77 11.90 -24.11
N ASP A 260 -33.56 13.17 -23.80
CA ASP A 260 -32.64 13.71 -22.82
C ASP A 260 -33.30 13.63 -21.43
N GLY A 261 -32.73 12.85 -20.53
CA GLY A 261 -33.08 12.83 -19.10
C GLY A 261 -31.89 13.28 -18.29
N LYS A 262 -31.88 14.56 -17.92
CA LYS A 262 -31.03 15.11 -16.86
C LYS A 262 -31.58 14.60 -15.53
N ASP A 263 -30.79 13.80 -14.82
CA ASP A 263 -31.00 13.59 -13.39
C ASP A 263 -29.96 14.43 -12.65
N ASP A 264 -30.46 15.48 -12.02
CA ASP A 264 -29.76 16.38 -11.12
C ASP A 264 -29.25 15.58 -9.92
N LEU A 265 -27.92 15.48 -9.76
CA LEU A 265 -27.29 15.05 -8.53
C LEU A 265 -27.05 16.28 -7.65
N PRO A 266 -27.41 16.24 -6.35
CA PRO A 266 -27.19 17.36 -5.46
C PRO A 266 -25.70 17.59 -5.23
N GLU A 267 -25.31 18.86 -5.34
CA GLU A 267 -24.06 19.41 -4.82
C GLU A 267 -24.07 19.19 -3.30
N GLU A 268 -23.14 18.35 -2.80
CA GLU A 268 -22.82 18.29 -1.37
C GLU A 268 -21.52 19.06 -1.15
N ASP A 269 -21.73 20.28 -0.67
CA ASP A 269 -20.92 21.14 0.18
C ASP A 269 -19.41 20.87 0.29
N GLU A 270 -18.68 21.89 -0.17
CA GLU A 270 -17.29 22.17 0.14
C GLU A 270 -17.14 22.42 1.66
N GLU A 271 -16.45 21.51 2.36
CA GLU A 271 -15.83 21.83 3.65
C GLU A 271 -14.30 21.95 3.45
N ASP A 272 -13.87 23.21 3.46
CA ASP A 272 -12.48 23.65 3.61
C ASP A 272 -11.93 23.22 4.97
N ASP A 273 -11.17 22.13 5.03
CA ASP A 273 -10.36 21.78 6.20
C ASP A 273 -8.92 22.28 6.02
N ASP A 274 -8.75 23.60 6.15
CA ASP A 274 -7.51 24.21 6.61
C ASP A 274 -7.39 23.99 8.12
N LEU A 275 -6.68 22.95 8.55
CA LEU A 275 -6.34 22.78 9.97
C LEU A 275 -4.87 22.43 10.17
N GLU A 276 -4.16 23.45 10.69
CA GLU A 276 -2.88 23.34 11.36
C GLU A 276 -2.93 22.24 12.44
N GLU A 277 -1.95 21.35 12.43
CA GLU A 277 -1.79 20.28 13.41
C GLU A 277 -1.32 20.91 14.74
N SER A 278 -2.26 21.32 15.59
CA SER A 278 -2.01 21.65 17.00
C SER A 278 -2.18 20.40 17.85
N ASP A 279 -1.06 19.77 18.22
CA ASP A 279 -1.03 18.73 19.26
C ASP A 279 -1.17 19.38 20.64
N ASP A 280 -2.41 19.46 21.15
CA ASP A 280 -2.67 19.69 22.57
C ASP A 280 -2.48 18.37 23.33
N LEU A 281 -1.32 18.21 23.95
CA LEU A 281 -1.10 17.22 25.01
C LEU A 281 -1.72 17.75 26.30
N GLU A 282 -2.90 17.24 26.68
CA GLU A 282 -3.46 17.48 28.01
C GLU A 282 -2.54 16.88 29.09
N GLU A 283 -1.99 17.77 29.92
CA GLU A 283 -1.32 17.45 31.18
C GLU A 283 -2.33 16.92 32.22
N GLY A 284 -2.41 15.59 32.35
CA GLY A 284 -3.07 14.93 33.48
C GLY A 284 -2.06 14.57 34.58
N ASN A 285 -1.81 15.49 35.51
CA ASN A 285 -0.87 15.31 36.62
C ASN A 285 -1.53 14.63 37.85
N MET A 286 -0.97 13.48 38.26
CA MET A 286 -0.97 12.84 39.61
C MET A 286 -2.32 12.41 40.24
N VAL A 287 -2.41 11.28 40.97
CA VAL A 287 -1.79 10.96 42.29
C VAL A 287 -1.72 9.43 42.49
N PRO A 288 -0.73 8.89 43.25
CA PRO A 288 -0.53 7.45 43.41
C PRO A 288 -1.35 6.82 44.54
N VAL A 289 -1.66 5.53 44.39
CA VAL A 289 -1.92 4.56 45.48
C VAL A 289 -1.22 3.25 45.12
#